data_AF-A0A2U3D854-F1
#
_entry.id   AF-A0A2U3D854-F1
#
_cell.length_a   1.000
_cell.length_b   1.000
_cell.length_c   1.000
_cell.angle_alpha   90.00
_cell.angle_beta   90.00
_cell.angle_gamma   90.00
#
_symmetry.space_group_name_H-M   'P 1'
#
loop_
_entity.id
_entity.type
_entity.pdbx_description
1 polymer ?
#
loop_
_entity_poly.entity_id
_entity_poly.type
_entity_poly.pdbx_seq_one_letter_code
_entity_poly.pdbx_strand_id
1 'polypeptide(L)'
;MDLCFAVIGDRGFCNRAKELTDALQSIAEPFVMWSGLYRDVDKFLDVELLSEVPDFVDCMVIGEEKPSHMEWIDYFIAQLGIPILWRTCELKRLVLGERIARPLEKYRLYEYALRLAPDRLRVMQEGTRFQYISMLQKTFRPQIELSSILPLLHDRSHSCPFTPSAHPLVTIVICTYNEERRVGIALRSVLAQTNENWECIVVDDGSTDHTLVSVREFCDPRLRIEVLPVNQGKAHALNVALAKARGKCFLELDADDWLDPQAVAVFSAEMERLPHDVGLLSSQYHEWRETVRGELVYRGIAGKEAIMISKDWARVPIPRCYRTSVIQKLGGFSLADSSFGRLYEDVAMTIKIIHKSRIERLQQPLYHRVIRRASVSQVYARAYQKWAQDNLEE
;
A
#
# COMPACT_ATOMS: atom_id res chain seq x y z
N MET A 1 3.11 -13.83 16.54
CA MET A 1 2.97 -13.48 17.98
C MET A 1 2.08 -12.28 18.04
N ASP A 2 0.80 -12.52 18.31
CA ASP A 2 -0.21 -11.48 18.47
C ASP A 2 0.06 -10.80 19.82
N LEU A 3 0.55 -9.55 19.77
CA LEU A 3 0.78 -8.71 20.94
C LEU A 3 -0.52 -7.98 21.23
N CYS A 4 -1.20 -8.29 22.34
CA CYS A 4 -2.56 -7.80 22.55
C CYS A 4 -2.67 -6.54 23.44
N PHE A 5 -1.70 -6.17 24.28
CA PHE A 5 -1.91 -5.03 25.19
C PHE A 5 -0.65 -4.23 25.54
N ALA A 6 -0.82 -2.90 25.64
CA ALA A 6 0.12 -1.97 26.26
C ALA A 6 -0.61 -1.10 27.31
N VAL A 7 -0.09 -1.04 28.54
CA VAL A 7 -0.63 -0.18 29.62
C VAL A 7 0.42 0.86 30.02
N ILE A 8 0.02 2.14 30.09
CA ILE A 8 0.87 3.25 30.52
C ILE A 8 0.22 4.04 31.63
N GLY A 9 1.04 4.35 32.64
CA GLY A 9 0.63 5.04 33.86
C GLY A 9 1.09 6.49 34.04
N ASP A 10 0.24 7.29 34.69
CA ASP A 10 0.55 8.57 35.33
C ASP A 10 0.63 8.46 36.87
N ARG A 11 0.76 9.56 37.61
CA ARG A 11 0.89 9.56 39.09
C ARG A 11 -0.24 8.85 39.86
N GLY A 12 -1.44 8.69 39.29
CA GLY A 12 -2.52 7.90 39.88
C GLY A 12 -2.25 6.39 39.90
N PHE A 13 -1.35 5.91 39.02
CA PHE A 13 -1.04 4.48 38.85
C PHE A 13 -0.26 3.87 40.00
N CYS A 14 0.60 4.65 40.68
CA CYS A 14 1.37 4.15 41.81
C CYS A 14 0.50 3.82 43.03
N ASN A 15 -0.65 4.47 43.19
CA ASN A 15 -1.49 4.33 44.39
C ASN A 15 -2.47 3.13 44.32
N ARG A 16 -2.70 2.55 43.14
CA ARG A 16 -3.63 1.42 42.92
C ARG A 16 -2.99 0.25 42.16
N ALA A 17 -1.66 0.13 42.26
CA ALA A 17 -0.87 -0.88 41.55
C ALA A 17 -1.35 -2.32 41.78
N LYS A 18 -1.88 -2.64 42.97
CA LYS A 18 -2.38 -3.97 43.31
C LYS A 18 -3.63 -4.37 42.51
N GLU A 19 -4.62 -3.48 42.41
CA GLU A 19 -5.85 -3.75 41.66
C GLU A 19 -5.59 -3.90 40.16
N LEU A 20 -4.64 -3.12 39.62
CA LEU A 20 -4.20 -3.26 38.25
C LEU A 20 -3.45 -4.59 38.03
N THR A 21 -2.59 -4.98 38.97
CA THR A 21 -1.82 -6.24 38.90
C THR A 21 -2.76 -7.45 38.91
N ASP A 22 -3.75 -7.46 39.80
CA ASP A 22 -4.76 -8.53 39.87
C ASP A 22 -5.58 -8.61 38.58
N ALA A 23 -5.92 -7.46 38.00
CA ALA A 23 -6.63 -7.38 36.73
C ALA A 23 -5.78 -7.86 35.54
N LEU A 24 -4.48 -7.52 35.49
CA LEU A 24 -3.56 -7.93 34.43
C LEU A 24 -3.21 -9.42 34.51
N GLN A 25 -3.09 -9.99 35.70
CA GLN A 25 -2.88 -11.43 35.90
C GLN A 25 -4.05 -12.30 35.41
N SER A 26 -5.23 -11.70 35.24
CA SER A 26 -6.40 -12.38 34.65
C SER A 26 -6.35 -12.48 33.12
N ILE A 27 -5.39 -11.82 32.46
CA ILE A 27 -5.21 -11.82 31.00
C ILE A 27 -4.32 -13.01 30.61
N ALA A 28 -4.84 -13.92 29.79
CA ALA A 28 -4.13 -15.12 29.35
C ALA A 28 -3.08 -14.87 28.24
N GLU A 29 -3.01 -13.65 27.70
CA GLU A 29 -2.23 -13.28 26.52
C GLU A 29 -1.02 -12.38 26.87
N PRO A 30 0.07 -12.39 26.08
CA PRO A 30 1.25 -11.56 26.34
C PRO A 30 0.95 -10.06 26.24
N PHE A 31 1.47 -9.28 27.18
CA PHE A 31 1.35 -7.81 27.19
C PHE A 31 2.67 -7.13 27.58
N VAL A 32 2.78 -5.82 27.28
CA VAL A 32 3.96 -4.99 27.62
C VAL A 32 3.52 -3.82 28.50
N MET A 33 4.25 -3.56 29.58
CA MET A 33 4.01 -2.42 30.47
C MET A 33 5.15 -1.40 30.39
N TRP A 34 4.81 -0.10 30.43
CA TRP A 34 5.81 0.97 30.55
C TRP A 34 5.35 2.05 31.55
N SER A 35 6.26 2.50 32.41
CA SER A 35 6.02 3.50 33.46
C SER A 35 7.03 4.64 33.34
N GLY A 36 6.53 5.88 33.28
CA GLY A 36 7.30 7.06 32.90
C GLY A 36 8.02 7.82 34.02
N LEU A 37 7.91 7.45 35.31
CA LEU A 37 8.54 8.25 36.38
C LEU A 37 9.08 7.42 37.57
N TYR A 38 10.41 7.53 37.74
CA TYR A 38 11.23 7.38 38.97
C TYR A 38 11.06 6.15 39.90
N ARG A 39 12.12 5.33 39.85
CA ARG A 39 12.92 4.68 40.91
C ARG A 39 12.37 3.60 41.84
N ASP A 40 11.07 3.40 42.03
CA ASP A 40 10.60 2.33 42.94
C ASP A 40 9.43 1.53 42.36
N VAL A 41 9.63 0.94 41.17
CA VAL A 41 8.71 -0.11 40.70
C VAL A 41 9.15 -1.42 41.35
N ASP A 42 8.24 -1.95 42.16
CA ASP A 42 8.36 -3.13 43.00
C ASP A 42 8.96 -4.34 42.27
N LYS A 43 9.92 -5.03 42.91
CA LYS A 43 10.72 -6.14 42.37
C LYS A 43 9.93 -7.46 42.17
N PHE A 44 8.60 -7.40 42.09
CA PHE A 44 7.72 -8.57 42.07
C PHE A 44 7.09 -8.87 40.70
N LEU A 45 7.35 -8.05 39.69
CA LEU A 45 7.01 -8.35 38.30
C LEU A 45 8.28 -8.78 37.57
N ASP A 46 8.34 -10.04 37.13
CA ASP A 46 9.35 -10.57 36.19
C ASP A 46 9.13 -9.95 34.79
N VAL A 47 9.37 -8.64 34.69
CA VAL A 47 9.26 -7.87 33.45
C VAL A 47 10.59 -7.14 33.27
N GLU A 48 11.40 -7.58 32.31
CA GLU A 48 12.67 -6.92 31.96
C GLU A 48 12.42 -5.46 31.55
N LEU A 49 12.81 -4.54 32.42
CA LEU A 49 12.71 -3.10 32.21
C LEU A 49 13.87 -2.59 31.34
N LEU A 50 13.56 -2.15 30.13
CA LEU A 50 14.48 -1.40 29.28
C LEU A 50 14.44 0.08 29.68
N SER A 51 15.23 0.46 30.69
CA SER A 51 15.35 1.85 31.15
C SER A 51 16.58 2.54 30.57
N GLU A 52 16.38 3.64 29.83
CA GLU A 52 17.19 4.88 29.80
C GLU A 52 17.02 5.62 28.46
N VAL A 53 16.12 6.63 28.35
CA VAL A 53 16.27 7.81 27.45
C VAL A 53 15.37 8.97 27.94
N PRO A 54 15.84 10.24 27.94
CA PRO A 54 15.03 11.43 28.25
C PRO A 54 14.34 12.07 27.03
N ASP A 55 13.23 12.77 27.30
CA ASP A 55 12.46 13.73 26.49
C ASP A 55 11.50 13.25 25.34
N PHE A 56 10.22 13.71 25.46
CA PHE A 56 9.06 13.83 24.54
C PHE A 56 7.97 12.72 24.31
N VAL A 57 6.71 13.18 24.53
CA VAL A 57 5.31 13.06 24.00
C VAL A 57 4.85 12.04 22.91
N ASP A 58 3.61 11.50 23.08
CA ASP A 58 2.47 11.30 22.13
C ASP A 58 1.74 9.94 22.37
N CYS A 59 0.41 9.93 22.53
CA CYS A 59 -0.39 8.72 22.78
C CYS A 59 -1.72 8.68 22.02
N MET A 60 -2.14 7.51 21.54
CA MET A 60 -3.46 7.25 20.96
C MET A 60 -4.17 6.22 21.83
N VAL A 61 -5.39 6.50 22.28
CA VAL A 61 -6.22 5.56 23.03
C VAL A 61 -7.33 5.11 22.10
N ILE A 62 -7.51 3.81 21.92
CA ILE A 62 -8.62 3.24 21.14
C ILE A 62 -9.60 2.63 22.14
N GLY A 63 -10.75 3.28 22.31
CA GLY A 63 -11.81 2.93 23.24
C GLY A 63 -12.94 3.97 23.17
N GLU A 64 -14.05 3.76 23.88
CA GLU A 64 -15.14 4.76 23.93
C GLU A 64 -14.68 6.06 24.60
N GLU A 65 -15.30 7.21 24.32
CA GLU A 65 -14.85 8.48 24.91
C GLU A 65 -14.78 8.37 26.44
N LYS A 66 -13.58 8.57 27.02
CA LYS A 66 -13.41 8.51 28.47
C LYS A 66 -14.32 9.57 29.11
N PRO A 67 -15.29 9.17 29.94
CA PRO A 67 -16.15 10.14 30.59
C PRO A 67 -15.33 11.16 31.38
N SER A 68 -15.73 12.42 31.34
CA SER A 68 -15.01 13.51 32.00
C SER A 68 -14.88 13.33 33.52
N HIS A 69 -15.78 12.54 34.11
CA HIS A 69 -15.83 12.21 35.54
C HIS A 69 -15.04 10.94 35.92
N MET A 70 -14.49 10.20 34.95
CA MET A 70 -13.81 8.93 35.19
C MET A 70 -12.30 9.14 35.24
N GLU A 71 -11.62 8.60 36.24
CA GLU A 71 -10.16 8.56 36.27
C GLU A 71 -9.64 7.62 35.18
N TRP A 72 -8.44 7.89 34.63
CA TRP A 72 -7.88 7.08 33.54
C TRP A 72 -7.73 5.60 33.92
N ILE A 73 -7.37 5.31 35.17
CA ILE A 73 -7.21 3.93 35.66
C ILE A 73 -8.53 3.15 35.66
N ASP A 74 -9.63 3.77 36.10
CA ASP A 74 -10.95 3.13 36.14
C ASP A 74 -11.50 2.93 34.74
N TYR A 75 -11.23 3.89 33.84
CA TYR A 75 -11.54 3.74 32.44
C TYR A 75 -10.77 2.58 31.80
N PHE A 76 -9.45 2.48 32.03
CA PHE A 76 -8.65 1.37 31.49
C PHE A 76 -9.08 0.01 32.03
N ILE A 77 -9.37 -0.09 33.33
CA ILE A 77 -9.93 -1.30 33.94
C ILE A 77 -11.28 -1.65 33.29
N ALA A 78 -12.14 -0.66 33.03
CA ALA A 78 -13.41 -0.85 32.35
C ALA A 78 -13.27 -1.22 30.85
N GLN A 79 -12.12 -0.99 30.24
CA GLN A 79 -11.81 -1.37 28.85
C GLN A 79 -10.95 -2.65 28.74
N LEU A 80 -10.72 -3.37 29.85
CA LEU A 80 -10.01 -4.66 29.81
C LEU A 80 -10.72 -5.64 28.88
N GLY A 81 -9.97 -6.26 27.95
CA GLY A 81 -10.52 -7.06 26.85
C GLY A 81 -10.78 -6.28 25.55
N ILE A 82 -10.37 -5.00 25.48
CA ILE A 82 -10.34 -4.19 24.26
C ILE A 82 -8.88 -3.83 23.93
N PRO A 83 -8.40 -4.03 22.68
CA PRO A 83 -7.01 -3.72 22.33
C PRO A 83 -6.73 -2.22 22.41
N ILE A 84 -5.70 -1.85 23.17
CA ILE A 84 -5.24 -0.45 23.33
C ILE A 84 -3.85 -0.32 22.71
N LEU A 85 -3.65 0.66 21.82
CA LEU A 85 -2.45 0.77 20.99
C LEU A 85 -1.66 2.06 21.28
N TRP A 86 -0.40 1.94 21.75
CA TRP A 86 0.44 3.08 22.15
C TRP A 86 1.76 3.19 21.34
N ARG A 87 2.37 4.40 21.23
CA ARG A 87 3.70 4.61 20.61
C ARG A 87 4.59 5.54 21.47
N THR A 88 5.85 5.19 21.73
CA THR A 88 6.85 6.09 22.37
C THR A 88 8.10 6.28 21.49
N CYS A 89 7.87 6.72 20.24
CA CYS A 89 8.81 6.83 19.11
C CYS A 89 9.34 5.49 18.53
N GLU A 90 8.42 4.73 17.91
CA GLU A 90 8.68 3.45 17.19
C GLU A 90 9.38 2.34 18.02
N LEU A 91 9.25 2.31 19.35
CA LEU A 91 9.80 1.33 20.33
C LEU A 91 10.89 0.33 19.83
N LYS A 92 12.04 0.75 19.29
CA LYS A 92 12.56 2.10 19.00
C LYS A 92 13.35 2.04 17.69
N ARG A 93 12.66 1.90 16.55
CA ARG A 93 13.18 1.66 15.17
C ARG A 93 13.98 0.35 15.00
N LEU A 94 13.91 -0.46 16.02
CA LEU A 94 14.82 -1.49 16.48
C LEU A 94 13.95 -2.29 17.46
N VAL A 95 14.14 -3.57 17.67
CA VAL A 95 14.92 -3.80 18.90
C VAL A 95 16.41 -3.80 18.61
N LEU A 96 16.88 -4.20 17.43
CA LEU A 96 18.33 -4.32 17.20
C LEU A 96 18.84 -4.12 15.76
N GLY A 97 18.23 -3.25 14.95
CA GLY A 97 19.00 -2.60 13.90
C GLY A 97 18.29 -2.27 12.58
N GLU A 98 18.51 -1.02 12.16
CA GLU A 98 18.77 -0.62 10.78
C GLU A 98 17.65 -0.05 9.88
N ARG A 99 18.12 0.88 9.03
CA ARG A 99 17.41 1.91 8.28
C ARG A 99 16.67 1.34 7.08
N ILE A 100 15.45 0.82 7.27
CA ILE A 100 14.52 0.59 6.16
C ILE A 100 13.13 1.10 6.52
N ALA A 101 12.88 2.38 6.25
CA ALA A 101 11.53 2.89 6.36
C ALA A 101 10.66 2.35 5.22
N ARG A 102 9.51 1.75 5.54
CA ARG A 102 8.51 1.27 4.55
C ARG A 102 7.49 2.39 4.29
N PRO A 103 6.93 2.54 3.07
CA PRO A 103 6.05 3.67 2.77
C PRO A 103 4.80 3.78 3.65
N LEU A 104 4.28 2.66 4.17
CA LEU A 104 3.11 2.63 5.06
C LEU A 104 3.46 2.69 6.56
N GLU A 105 4.74 2.82 6.94
CA GLU A 105 5.18 2.72 8.33
C GLU A 105 4.51 3.75 9.24
N LYS A 106 4.24 4.96 8.72
CA LYS A 106 3.51 5.99 9.47
C LYS A 106 2.06 5.62 9.78
N TYR A 107 1.47 4.66 9.06
CA TYR A 107 0.11 4.17 9.30
C TYR A 107 0.06 2.82 10.02
N ARG A 108 1.19 2.26 10.45
CA ARG A 108 1.20 0.96 11.13
C ARG A 108 0.29 0.91 12.35
N LEU A 109 0.18 1.99 13.10
CA LEU A 109 -0.74 2.05 14.25
C LEU A 109 -2.20 1.84 13.81
N TYR A 110 -2.61 2.42 12.69
CA TYR A 110 -3.95 2.19 12.13
C TYR A 110 -4.10 0.76 11.64
N GLU A 111 -3.08 0.19 10.99
CA GLU A 111 -3.05 -1.21 10.54
C GLU A 111 -3.24 -2.18 11.72
N TYR A 112 -2.44 -2.02 12.78
CA TYR A 112 -2.56 -2.83 13.99
C TYR A 112 -3.91 -2.66 14.66
N ALA A 113 -4.42 -1.42 14.72
CA ALA A 113 -5.73 -1.16 15.30
C ALA A 113 -6.86 -1.84 14.53
N LEU A 114 -6.81 -1.81 13.20
CA LEU A 114 -7.76 -2.49 12.33
C LEU A 114 -7.67 -4.01 12.44
N ARG A 115 -6.47 -4.57 12.59
CA ARG A 115 -6.28 -6.01 12.77
C ARG A 115 -6.80 -6.49 14.13
N LEU A 116 -6.50 -5.76 15.19
CA LEU A 116 -6.85 -6.18 16.55
C LEU A 116 -8.31 -5.92 16.89
N ALA A 117 -8.93 -4.87 16.34
CA ALA A 117 -10.32 -4.53 16.65
C ALA A 117 -11.04 -3.80 15.48
N PRO A 118 -11.31 -4.50 14.36
CA PRO A 118 -11.89 -3.89 13.16
C PRO A 118 -13.24 -3.20 13.42
N ASP A 119 -14.09 -3.80 14.26
CA ASP A 119 -15.44 -3.29 14.56
C ASP A 119 -15.47 -2.19 15.64
N ARG A 120 -14.34 -1.93 16.30
CA ARG A 120 -14.24 -0.97 17.41
C ARG A 120 -13.44 0.27 17.05
N LEU A 121 -12.81 0.31 15.88
CA LEU A 121 -12.13 1.51 15.40
C LEU A 121 -13.16 2.58 15.00
N ARG A 122 -13.49 3.49 15.93
CA ARG A 122 -14.26 4.70 15.62
C ARG A 122 -13.31 5.82 15.20
N VAL A 123 -13.26 6.11 13.90
CA VAL A 123 -12.59 7.31 13.37
C VAL A 123 -13.49 8.51 13.67
N MET A 124 -13.24 9.20 14.79
CA MET A 124 -13.99 10.41 15.13
C MET A 124 -13.56 11.56 14.21
N GLN A 125 -14.50 12.03 13.38
CA GLN A 125 -14.37 13.26 12.62
C GLN A 125 -14.85 14.43 13.48
N GLU A 126 -14.11 15.54 13.44
CA GLU A 126 -14.14 16.65 14.41
C GLU A 126 -15.54 17.13 14.87
N GLY A 127 -15.70 17.15 16.19
CA GLY A 127 -16.78 17.79 16.94
C GLY A 127 -16.44 17.76 18.43
N THR A 128 -15.81 18.84 18.90
CA THR A 128 -15.44 19.18 20.31
C THR A 128 -14.43 18.29 21.06
N ARG A 129 -13.16 18.72 20.97
CA ARG A 129 -12.01 18.51 21.89
C ARG A 129 -11.47 17.09 22.11
N PHE A 130 -10.55 16.70 21.22
CA PHE A 130 -9.26 16.09 21.61
C PHE A 130 -8.12 16.73 20.80
N GLN A 131 -7.12 17.30 21.50
CA GLN A 131 -5.96 18.02 20.94
C GLN A 131 -4.88 17.05 20.41
N TYR A 132 -5.20 16.26 19.38
CA TYR A 132 -4.15 15.51 18.65
C TYR A 132 -4.27 15.64 17.13
N ILE A 133 -5.41 16.13 16.64
CA ILE A 133 -5.59 16.48 15.23
C ILE A 133 -4.85 17.79 14.89
N SER A 134 -4.60 18.67 15.86
CA SER A 134 -3.98 19.99 15.62
C SER A 134 -2.50 19.95 15.22
N MET A 135 -1.75 18.90 15.59
CA MET A 135 -0.37 18.69 15.10
C MET A 135 -0.34 18.11 13.68
N LEU A 136 -1.36 17.34 13.28
CA LEU A 136 -1.53 16.87 11.92
C LEU A 136 -2.11 17.94 10.98
N GLN A 137 -2.79 18.98 11.48
CA GLN A 137 -3.48 19.97 10.65
C GLN A 137 -2.59 21.04 10.01
N LYS A 138 -1.36 21.27 10.46
CA LYS A 138 -0.56 22.40 9.97
C LYS A 138 0.04 22.21 8.56
N THR A 139 -0.15 21.06 7.91
CA THR A 139 0.34 20.85 6.52
C THR A 139 -0.40 19.79 5.69
N PHE A 140 -1.64 19.41 6.03
CA PHE A 140 -2.15 18.08 5.68
C PHE A 140 -3.58 18.11 5.09
N ARG A 141 -3.89 17.20 4.16
CA ARG A 141 -5.26 16.89 3.72
C ARG A 141 -5.66 15.51 4.27
N PRO A 142 -5.89 15.37 5.60
CA PRO A 142 -5.94 14.08 6.30
C PRO A 142 -7.04 13.13 5.82
N GLN A 143 -8.18 13.64 5.36
CA GLN A 143 -9.31 12.80 4.98
C GLN A 143 -9.05 11.98 3.71
N ILE A 144 -8.56 12.63 2.64
CA ILE A 144 -8.28 11.95 1.36
C ILE A 144 -7.12 10.98 1.54
N GLU A 145 -6.10 11.41 2.29
CA GLU A 145 -4.94 10.58 2.56
C GLU A 145 -5.31 9.32 3.35
N LEU A 146 -6.10 9.47 4.40
CA LEU A 146 -6.57 8.35 5.20
C LEU A 146 -7.52 7.44 4.39
N SER A 147 -8.50 7.99 3.67
CA SER A 147 -9.43 7.18 2.85
C SER A 147 -8.72 6.41 1.74
N SER A 148 -7.59 6.92 1.24
CA SER A 148 -6.76 6.25 0.23
C SER A 148 -5.95 5.08 0.76
N ILE A 149 -5.64 5.09 2.07
CA ILE A 149 -4.75 4.13 2.71
C ILE A 149 -5.54 3.08 3.50
N LEU A 150 -6.64 3.46 4.14
CA LEU A 150 -7.48 2.55 4.93
C LEU A 150 -7.82 1.23 4.21
N PRO A 151 -8.20 1.23 2.91
CA PRO A 151 -8.47 -0.02 2.20
C PRO A 151 -7.27 -0.97 2.13
N LEU A 152 -6.04 -0.43 2.13
CA LEU A 152 -4.81 -1.23 2.14
C LEU A 152 -4.52 -1.84 3.51
N LEU A 153 -5.05 -1.25 4.58
CA LEU A 153 -4.81 -1.67 5.96
C LEU A 153 -5.86 -2.66 6.46
N HIS A 154 -7.02 -2.73 5.80
CA HIS A 154 -8.05 -3.70 6.14
C HIS A 154 -7.59 -5.09 5.69
N ASP A 155 -7.45 -5.99 6.65
CA ASP A 155 -7.22 -7.39 6.33
C ASP A 155 -8.53 -8.02 5.81
N ARG A 156 -8.55 -8.33 4.51
CA ARG A 156 -9.61 -9.14 3.88
C ARG A 156 -9.17 -10.60 3.69
N SER A 157 -8.14 -11.07 4.42
CA SER A 157 -7.63 -12.45 4.35
C SER A 157 -8.65 -13.52 4.82
N HIS A 158 -9.81 -13.12 5.35
CA HIS A 158 -10.87 -13.99 5.83
C HIS A 158 -12.22 -13.42 5.32
N SER A 159 -13.21 -14.14 4.82
CA SER A 159 -13.52 -15.57 4.80
C SER A 159 -14.67 -15.80 3.81
N CYS A 160 -14.41 -16.49 2.70
CA CYS A 160 -15.45 -17.21 1.96
C CYS A 160 -14.73 -18.27 1.11
N PRO A 161 -15.25 -19.49 0.93
CA PRO A 161 -14.72 -20.40 -0.08
C PRO A 161 -14.94 -19.79 -1.47
N PHE A 162 -14.01 -18.92 -1.89
CA PHE A 162 -14.02 -18.32 -3.21
C PHE A 162 -13.38 -19.30 -4.18
N THR A 163 -14.15 -19.74 -5.16
CA THR A 163 -13.61 -20.49 -6.29
C THR A 163 -13.26 -19.49 -7.38
N PRO A 164 -11.98 -19.35 -7.78
CA PRO A 164 -11.59 -18.45 -8.84
C PRO A 164 -12.40 -18.72 -10.12
N SER A 165 -12.96 -17.66 -10.71
CA SER A 165 -13.57 -17.77 -12.04
C SER A 165 -12.53 -18.27 -13.04
N ALA A 166 -12.91 -19.27 -13.85
CA ALA A 166 -12.08 -19.72 -14.97
C ALA A 166 -11.86 -18.62 -16.02
N HIS A 167 -12.76 -17.61 -16.04
CA HIS A 167 -12.75 -16.46 -16.93
C HIS A 167 -12.87 -15.18 -16.12
N PRO A 168 -11.78 -14.68 -15.49
CA PRO A 168 -11.81 -13.40 -14.79
C PRO A 168 -12.11 -12.25 -15.76
N LEU A 169 -12.66 -11.14 -15.28
CA LEU A 169 -12.84 -9.95 -16.13
C LEU A 169 -11.52 -9.20 -16.33
N VAL A 170 -10.71 -9.14 -15.27
CA VAL A 170 -9.45 -8.39 -15.25
C VAL A 170 -8.30 -9.31 -14.82
N THR A 171 -7.23 -9.36 -15.61
CA THR A 171 -5.92 -9.82 -15.18
C THR A 171 -5.15 -8.59 -14.71
N ILE A 172 -4.86 -8.52 -13.42
CA ILE A 172 -3.97 -7.51 -12.85
C ILE A 172 -2.54 -8.06 -12.91
N VAL A 173 -1.62 -7.30 -13.50
CA VAL A 173 -0.21 -7.70 -13.58
C VAL A 173 0.64 -6.82 -12.68
N ILE A 174 1.49 -7.45 -11.88
CA ILE A 174 2.52 -6.78 -11.09
C ILE A 174 3.87 -7.35 -11.51
N CYS A 175 4.68 -6.56 -12.22
CA CYS A 175 6.07 -6.90 -12.51
C CYS A 175 6.96 -6.30 -11.42
N THR A 176 7.81 -7.12 -10.81
CA THR A 176 8.61 -6.70 -9.66
C THR A 176 10.07 -7.13 -9.80
N TYR A 177 10.98 -6.25 -9.37
CA TYR A 177 12.42 -6.52 -9.27
C TYR A 177 12.98 -5.65 -8.15
N ASN A 178 13.43 -6.27 -7.06
CA ASN A 178 13.99 -5.59 -5.89
C ASN A 178 13.05 -4.52 -5.26
N GLU A 179 11.79 -4.88 -5.02
CA GLU A 179 10.77 -4.04 -4.40
C GLU A 179 10.25 -4.59 -3.05
N GLU A 180 11.12 -5.21 -2.24
CA GLU A 180 10.77 -5.82 -0.94
C GLU A 180 9.97 -4.89 -0.01
N ARG A 181 10.20 -3.57 -0.13
CA ARG A 181 9.58 -2.53 0.71
C ARG A 181 8.20 -2.11 0.26
N ARG A 182 7.84 -2.33 -1.02
CA ARG A 182 6.64 -1.74 -1.63
C ARG A 182 5.69 -2.75 -2.24
N VAL A 183 6.16 -3.91 -2.69
CA VAL A 183 5.31 -4.90 -3.37
C VAL A 183 4.08 -5.31 -2.54
N GLY A 184 4.21 -5.31 -1.21
CA GLY A 184 3.09 -5.58 -0.31
C GLY A 184 1.97 -4.53 -0.35
N ILE A 185 2.26 -3.28 -0.73
CA ILE A 185 1.25 -2.22 -0.90
C ILE A 185 0.40 -2.51 -2.14
N ALA A 186 1.06 -2.83 -3.26
CA ALA A 186 0.41 -3.21 -4.50
C ALA A 186 -0.51 -4.44 -4.29
N LEU A 187 0.00 -5.49 -3.64
CA LEU A 187 -0.74 -6.71 -3.36
C LEU A 187 -1.94 -6.49 -2.42
N ARG A 188 -1.79 -5.70 -1.34
CA ARG A 188 -2.93 -5.32 -0.49
C ARG A 188 -4.02 -4.61 -1.29
N SER A 189 -3.66 -3.75 -2.23
CA SER A 189 -4.63 -3.01 -3.05
C SER A 189 -5.41 -3.90 -4.02
N VAL A 190 -4.79 -4.99 -4.49
CA VAL A 190 -5.44 -6.01 -5.30
C VAL A 190 -6.46 -6.79 -4.45
N LEU A 191 -6.07 -7.21 -3.24
CA LEU A 191 -6.97 -7.92 -2.31
C LEU A 191 -8.11 -7.04 -1.80
N ALA A 192 -7.91 -5.72 -1.76
CA ALA A 192 -8.91 -4.75 -1.34
C ALA A 192 -9.95 -4.38 -2.41
N GLN A 193 -9.87 -4.94 -3.62
CA GLN A 193 -10.81 -4.65 -4.70
C GLN A 193 -12.25 -5.06 -4.33
N THR A 194 -13.21 -4.18 -4.60
CA THR A 194 -14.63 -4.41 -4.26
C THR A 194 -15.32 -5.41 -5.18
N ASN A 195 -14.84 -5.53 -6.42
CA ASN A 195 -15.25 -6.56 -7.36
C ASN A 195 -14.20 -7.67 -7.35
N GLU A 196 -14.60 -8.90 -7.03
CA GLU A 196 -13.71 -10.06 -6.86
C GLU A 196 -13.38 -10.78 -8.18
N ASN A 197 -13.93 -10.33 -9.31
CA ASN A 197 -13.79 -10.98 -10.62
C ASN A 197 -12.48 -10.60 -11.34
N TRP A 198 -11.37 -10.85 -10.65
CA TRP A 198 -10.02 -10.64 -11.13
C TRP A 198 -9.14 -11.86 -10.90
N GLU A 199 -8.06 -11.96 -11.66
CA GLU A 199 -6.87 -12.72 -11.29
C GLU A 199 -5.68 -11.77 -11.18
N CYS A 200 -4.67 -12.14 -10.41
CA CYS A 200 -3.44 -11.37 -10.31
C CYS A 200 -2.25 -12.25 -10.68
N ILE A 201 -1.40 -11.77 -11.60
CA ILE A 201 -0.15 -12.42 -11.96
C ILE A 201 0.98 -11.51 -11.50
N VAL A 202 1.73 -11.97 -10.49
CA VAL A 202 2.98 -11.34 -10.06
C VAL A 202 4.13 -12.00 -10.80
N VAL A 203 4.92 -11.22 -11.52
CA VAL A 203 6.14 -11.69 -12.17
C VAL A 203 7.34 -11.10 -11.44
N ASP A 204 8.03 -11.93 -10.68
CA ASP A 204 9.34 -11.59 -10.12
C ASP A 204 10.41 -11.76 -11.20
N ASP A 205 10.96 -10.63 -11.65
CA ASP A 205 11.97 -10.57 -12.72
C ASP A 205 13.38 -10.82 -12.16
N GLY A 206 13.54 -11.90 -11.40
CA GLY A 206 14.81 -12.33 -10.82
C GLY A 206 15.31 -11.43 -9.71
N SER A 207 14.47 -11.10 -8.72
CA SER A 207 14.88 -10.28 -7.57
C SER A 207 16.00 -10.93 -6.76
N THR A 208 16.86 -10.09 -6.20
CA THR A 208 18.01 -10.48 -5.37
C THR A 208 17.84 -10.12 -3.89
N ASP A 209 16.82 -9.32 -3.57
CA ASP A 209 16.44 -8.94 -2.20
C ASP A 209 15.29 -9.84 -1.68
N HIS A 210 14.61 -9.42 -0.60
CA HIS A 210 13.50 -10.17 -0.03
C HIS A 210 12.16 -9.99 -0.76
N THR A 211 12.12 -9.45 -1.98
CA THR A 211 10.87 -9.23 -2.75
C THR A 211 10.04 -10.49 -2.85
N LEU A 212 10.65 -11.60 -3.28
CA LEU A 212 9.93 -12.87 -3.45
C LEU A 212 9.41 -13.42 -2.12
N VAL A 213 10.12 -13.18 -1.02
CA VAL A 213 9.65 -13.54 0.33
C VAL A 213 8.39 -12.73 0.66
N SER A 214 8.44 -11.40 0.49
CA SER A 214 7.30 -10.50 0.72
C SER A 214 6.09 -10.85 -0.14
N VAL A 215 6.29 -11.25 -1.41
CA VAL A 215 5.18 -11.68 -2.28
C VAL A 215 4.53 -12.96 -1.78
N ARG A 216 5.34 -13.93 -1.31
CA ARG A 216 4.86 -15.23 -0.82
C ARG A 216 4.14 -15.15 0.53
N GLU A 217 4.20 -14.03 1.23
CA GLU A 217 3.37 -13.80 2.43
C GLU A 217 1.88 -13.67 2.08
N PHE A 218 1.54 -13.38 0.83
CA PHE A 218 0.16 -13.25 0.37
C PHE A 218 -0.38 -14.57 -0.16
N CYS A 219 -1.43 -15.09 0.47
CA CYS A 219 -2.11 -16.32 0.08
C CYS A 219 -3.53 -16.02 -0.41
N ASP A 220 -3.74 -16.08 -1.73
CA ASP A 220 -5.07 -15.98 -2.35
C ASP A 220 -5.12 -16.88 -3.60
N PRO A 221 -6.16 -17.70 -3.81
CA PRO A 221 -6.25 -18.61 -4.96
C PRO A 221 -6.34 -17.90 -6.33
N ARG A 222 -6.64 -16.60 -6.36
CA ARG A 222 -6.60 -15.75 -7.57
C ARG A 222 -5.20 -15.20 -7.87
N LEU A 223 -4.28 -15.27 -6.92
CA LEU A 223 -2.90 -14.81 -7.05
C LEU A 223 -2.01 -15.92 -7.62
N ARG A 224 -1.27 -15.60 -8.68
CA ARG A 224 -0.30 -16.50 -9.31
C ARG A 224 1.06 -15.83 -9.36
N ILE A 225 2.09 -16.54 -8.95
CA ILE A 225 3.45 -16.03 -8.88
C ILE A 225 4.29 -16.72 -9.95
N GLU A 226 4.93 -15.93 -10.79
CA GLU A 226 5.88 -16.36 -11.81
C GLU A 226 7.26 -15.83 -11.43
N VAL A 227 8.27 -16.69 -11.40
CA VAL A 227 9.63 -16.31 -11.01
C VAL A 227 10.55 -16.54 -12.19
N LEU A 228 11.19 -15.47 -12.65
CA LEU A 228 12.19 -15.52 -13.70
C LEU A 228 13.57 -15.78 -13.08
N PRO A 229 14.44 -16.58 -13.72
CA PRO A 229 15.72 -16.96 -13.16
C PRO A 229 16.72 -15.79 -13.10
N VAL A 230 16.57 -14.82 -14.00
CA VAL A 230 17.41 -13.63 -14.12
C VAL A 230 16.54 -12.46 -14.57
N ASN A 231 16.97 -11.25 -14.20
CA ASN A 231 16.32 -10.02 -14.63
C ASN A 231 16.46 -9.81 -16.14
N GLN A 232 15.32 -9.82 -16.85
CA GLN A 232 15.23 -9.63 -18.29
C GLN A 232 14.54 -8.31 -18.69
N GLY A 233 14.00 -7.56 -17.73
CA GLY A 233 13.34 -6.28 -17.95
C GLY A 233 11.82 -6.37 -17.92
N LYS A 234 11.18 -5.22 -17.65
CA LYS A 234 9.74 -5.11 -17.43
C LYS A 234 8.91 -5.58 -18.64
N ALA A 235 9.31 -5.25 -19.87
CA ALA A 235 8.59 -5.72 -21.06
C ALA A 235 8.58 -7.26 -21.17
N HIS A 236 9.68 -7.93 -20.80
CA HIS A 236 9.74 -9.38 -20.81
C HIS A 236 8.81 -9.96 -19.74
N ALA A 237 8.86 -9.42 -18.52
CA ALA A 237 7.96 -9.81 -17.43
C ALA A 237 6.47 -9.61 -17.79
N LEU A 238 6.13 -8.48 -18.44
CA LEU A 238 4.77 -8.20 -18.92
C LEU A 238 4.34 -9.21 -19.99
N ASN A 239 5.22 -9.59 -20.92
CA ASN A 239 4.93 -10.62 -21.91
C ASN A 239 4.72 -12.02 -21.30
N VAL A 240 5.48 -12.37 -20.26
CA VAL A 240 5.28 -13.62 -19.49
C VAL A 240 3.89 -13.63 -18.86
N ALA A 241 3.48 -12.52 -18.25
CA ALA A 241 2.14 -12.39 -17.69
C ALA A 241 1.05 -12.43 -18.78
N LEU A 242 1.25 -11.71 -19.89
CA LEU A 242 0.29 -11.62 -20.99
C LEU A 242 0.00 -12.98 -21.63
N ALA A 243 1.03 -13.82 -21.79
CA ALA A 243 0.90 -15.18 -22.31
C ALA A 243 0.02 -16.07 -21.41
N LYS A 244 -0.11 -15.73 -20.12
CA LYS A 244 -0.87 -16.50 -19.13
C LYS A 244 -2.12 -15.78 -18.62
N ALA A 245 -2.45 -14.62 -19.19
CA ALA A 245 -3.60 -13.81 -18.83
C ALA A 245 -4.88 -14.44 -19.36
N ARG A 246 -5.90 -14.55 -18.51
CA ARG A 246 -7.24 -15.06 -18.81
C ARG A 246 -8.30 -13.97 -18.81
N GLY A 247 -7.97 -12.80 -18.26
CA GLY A 247 -8.83 -11.63 -18.17
C GLY A 247 -9.14 -11.02 -19.53
N LYS A 248 -10.37 -10.49 -19.69
CA LYS A 248 -10.72 -9.66 -20.86
C LYS A 248 -9.94 -8.34 -20.89
N CYS A 249 -9.60 -7.84 -19.70
CA CYS A 249 -8.76 -6.67 -19.50
C CYS A 249 -7.43 -7.07 -18.89
N PHE A 250 -6.37 -6.40 -19.29
CA PHE A 250 -5.02 -6.55 -18.75
C PHE A 250 -4.62 -5.23 -18.09
N LEU A 251 -4.69 -5.17 -16.76
CA LEU A 251 -4.47 -3.97 -15.96
C LEU A 251 -3.06 -4.01 -15.36
N GLU A 252 -2.21 -3.07 -15.76
CA GLU A 252 -0.89 -2.91 -15.15
C GLU A 252 -0.99 -2.24 -13.78
N LEU A 253 -0.28 -2.80 -12.81
CA LEU A 253 -0.03 -2.22 -11.51
C LEU A 253 1.48 -2.28 -11.21
N ASP A 254 2.12 -1.12 -11.13
CA ASP A 254 3.54 -1.04 -10.76
C ASP A 254 3.71 -1.44 -9.29
N ALA A 255 4.80 -2.15 -8.96
CA ALA A 255 5.00 -2.75 -7.63
C ALA A 255 5.21 -1.71 -6.50
N ASP A 256 5.48 -0.45 -6.84
CA ASP A 256 5.60 0.68 -5.91
C ASP A 256 4.36 1.60 -5.86
N ASP A 257 3.28 1.21 -6.55
CA ASP A 257 2.00 1.92 -6.62
C ASP A 257 0.85 1.08 -6.01
N TRP A 258 -0.38 1.60 -6.04
CA TRP A 258 -1.57 0.84 -5.64
C TRP A 258 -2.86 1.24 -6.39
N LEU A 259 -3.82 0.32 -6.42
CA LEU A 259 -5.15 0.54 -7.02
C LEU A 259 -6.12 1.17 -6.03
N ASP A 260 -7.04 1.99 -6.54
CA ASP A 260 -8.25 2.35 -5.80
C ASP A 260 -9.16 1.11 -5.65
N PRO A 261 -9.92 0.94 -4.55
CA PRO A 261 -10.78 -0.23 -4.34
C PRO A 261 -11.82 -0.48 -5.44
N GLN A 262 -12.22 0.56 -6.19
CA GLN A 262 -13.20 0.47 -7.27
C GLN A 262 -12.57 0.20 -8.64
N ALA A 263 -11.24 0.14 -8.75
CA ALA A 263 -10.53 0.07 -10.02
C ALA A 263 -11.03 -1.09 -10.91
N VAL A 264 -11.06 -2.32 -10.38
CA VAL A 264 -11.53 -3.50 -11.14
C VAL A 264 -12.98 -3.35 -11.58
N ALA A 265 -13.85 -2.88 -10.68
CA ALA A 265 -15.27 -2.71 -10.97
C ALA A 265 -15.49 -1.72 -12.12
N VAL A 266 -14.83 -0.56 -12.06
CA VAL A 266 -14.98 0.50 -13.05
C VAL A 266 -14.30 0.14 -14.36
N PHE A 267 -13.05 -0.33 -14.34
CA PHE A 267 -12.34 -0.68 -15.59
C PHE A 267 -13.04 -1.78 -16.37
N SER A 268 -13.51 -2.83 -15.70
CA SER A 268 -14.21 -3.93 -16.38
C SER A 268 -15.54 -3.49 -16.99
N ALA A 269 -16.35 -2.74 -16.24
CA ALA A 269 -17.63 -2.24 -16.72
C ALA A 269 -17.47 -1.27 -17.90
N GLU A 270 -16.54 -0.31 -17.80
CA GLU A 270 -16.32 0.67 -18.87
C GLU A 270 -15.72 0.03 -20.12
N MET A 271 -14.78 -0.91 -19.98
CA MET A 271 -14.20 -1.63 -21.13
C MET A 271 -15.24 -2.49 -21.88
N GLU A 272 -16.27 -2.97 -21.20
CA GLU A 272 -17.40 -3.70 -21.80
C GLU A 272 -18.35 -2.77 -22.57
N ARG A 273 -18.55 -1.55 -22.09
CA ARG A 273 -19.39 -0.53 -22.75
C ARG A 273 -18.69 0.12 -23.94
N LEU A 274 -17.38 0.28 -23.86
CA LEU A 274 -16.60 0.94 -24.90
C LEU A 274 -16.54 0.11 -26.18
N PRO A 275 -16.54 0.76 -27.35
CA PRO A 275 -16.35 0.10 -28.64
C PRO A 275 -15.12 -0.84 -28.66
N HIS A 276 -15.22 -1.92 -29.44
CA HIS A 276 -14.17 -2.95 -29.51
C HIS A 276 -12.83 -2.44 -30.09
N ASP A 277 -12.82 -1.31 -30.79
CA ASP A 277 -11.63 -0.66 -31.32
C ASP A 277 -10.89 0.19 -30.26
N VAL A 278 -11.44 0.35 -29.06
CA VAL A 278 -10.72 0.88 -27.89
C VAL A 278 -9.84 -0.23 -27.30
N GLY A 279 -8.52 0.00 -27.37
CA GLY A 279 -7.50 -0.96 -26.96
C GLY A 279 -6.87 -0.65 -25.61
N LEU A 280 -7.00 0.60 -25.14
CA LEU A 280 -6.48 1.06 -23.86
C LEU A 280 -7.46 2.03 -23.21
N LEU A 281 -7.79 1.75 -21.96
CA LEU A 281 -8.54 2.61 -21.08
C LEU A 281 -7.62 3.08 -19.95
N SER A 282 -7.53 4.40 -19.77
CA SER A 282 -6.82 5.01 -18.65
C SER A 282 -7.80 5.74 -17.73
N SER A 283 -7.31 6.25 -16.60
CA SER A 283 -8.10 7.05 -15.67
C SER A 283 -7.30 8.24 -15.14
N GLN A 284 -7.87 9.01 -14.24
CA GLN A 284 -7.06 9.87 -13.38
C GLN A 284 -6.37 9.02 -12.31
N TYR A 285 -5.45 9.63 -11.56
CA TYR A 285 -4.79 8.99 -10.43
C TYR A 285 -4.47 9.98 -9.32
N HIS A 286 -4.38 9.46 -8.10
CA HIS A 286 -3.84 10.14 -6.93
C HIS A 286 -2.31 10.15 -7.04
N GLU A 287 -1.69 11.33 -7.00
CA GLU A 287 -0.23 11.46 -6.99
C GLU A 287 0.30 11.58 -5.56
N TRP A 288 1.35 10.82 -5.28
CA TRP A 288 2.05 10.77 -4.01
C TRP A 288 3.54 11.01 -4.25
N ARG A 289 4.23 11.52 -3.24
CA ARG A 289 5.69 11.66 -3.25
C ARG A 289 6.29 10.95 -2.05
N GLU A 290 7.22 10.04 -2.30
CA GLU A 290 8.02 9.42 -1.24
C GLU A 290 9.18 10.35 -0.86
N THR A 291 9.29 10.71 0.42
CA THR A 291 10.41 11.50 0.95
C THR A 291 11.67 10.64 1.07
N VAL A 292 12.82 11.26 1.27
CA VAL A 292 14.08 10.54 1.56
C VAL A 292 14.02 9.70 2.84
N ARG A 293 13.04 9.97 3.71
CA ARG A 293 12.78 9.21 4.94
C ARG A 293 11.77 8.07 4.73
N GLY A 294 11.28 7.86 3.52
CA GLY A 294 10.28 6.83 3.19
C GLY A 294 8.84 7.27 3.48
N GLU A 295 8.59 8.54 3.78
CA GLU A 295 7.23 9.01 4.07
C GLU A 295 6.47 9.34 2.79
N LEU A 296 5.21 8.92 2.69
CA LEU A 296 4.34 9.30 1.58
C LEU A 296 3.71 10.67 1.82
N VAL A 297 3.74 11.54 0.81
CA VAL A 297 3.12 12.87 0.83
C VAL A 297 2.15 12.99 -0.34
N TYR A 298 0.87 13.15 -0.05
CA TYR A 298 -0.15 13.32 -1.08
C TYR A 298 -0.01 14.66 -1.82
N ARG A 299 -0.10 14.64 -3.16
CA ARG A 299 0.09 15.80 -4.05
C ARG A 299 -1.19 16.25 -4.75
N GLY A 300 -2.20 15.39 -4.85
CA GLY A 300 -3.46 15.71 -5.50
C GLY A 300 -3.86 14.67 -6.54
N ILE A 301 -4.76 15.06 -7.44
CA ILE A 301 -5.22 14.22 -8.55
C ILE A 301 -4.56 14.72 -9.84
N ALA A 302 -3.98 13.80 -10.60
CA ALA A 302 -3.34 14.03 -11.90
C ALA A 302 -3.94 13.11 -12.98
N GLY A 303 -3.41 13.17 -14.20
CA GLY A 303 -3.89 12.34 -15.33
C GLY A 303 -4.95 13.01 -16.20
N LYS A 304 -5.11 14.34 -16.11
CA LYS A 304 -6.03 15.15 -16.96
C LYS A 304 -5.37 15.60 -18.25
N GLU A 305 -4.07 15.46 -18.36
CA GLU A 305 -3.28 16.01 -19.43
C GLU A 305 -3.34 15.14 -20.69
N ALA A 306 -3.13 15.74 -21.86
CA ALA A 306 -3.17 15.02 -23.14
C ALA A 306 -1.98 14.06 -23.28
N ILE A 307 -2.18 12.93 -23.96
CA ILE A 307 -1.07 12.05 -24.34
C ILE A 307 -0.15 12.84 -25.29
N MET A 308 1.15 12.80 -25.04
CA MET A 308 2.15 13.48 -25.85
C MET A 308 3.36 12.57 -26.01
N ILE A 309 3.81 12.35 -27.23
CA ILE A 309 5.01 11.57 -27.51
C ILE A 309 5.79 12.33 -28.58
N SER A 310 7.01 12.76 -28.25
CA SER A 310 7.92 13.42 -29.18
C SER A 310 9.34 12.88 -28.98
N LYS A 311 10.28 13.29 -29.84
CA LYS A 311 11.70 12.95 -29.67
C LYS A 311 12.33 13.53 -28.40
N ASP A 312 11.73 14.56 -27.81
CA ASP A 312 12.26 15.24 -26.61
C ASP A 312 11.71 14.68 -25.31
N TRP A 313 10.41 14.36 -25.27
CA TRP A 313 9.77 13.82 -24.08
C TRP A 313 8.50 13.03 -24.42
N ALA A 314 8.06 12.18 -23.49
CA ALA A 314 6.78 11.49 -23.55
C ALA A 314 5.98 11.68 -22.26
N ARG A 315 4.65 11.73 -22.43
CA ARG A 315 3.65 11.55 -21.40
C ARG A 315 2.63 10.55 -21.92
N VAL A 316 2.66 9.38 -21.31
CA VAL A 316 1.80 8.24 -21.59
C VAL A 316 0.63 8.19 -20.59
N PRO A 317 -0.46 7.49 -20.93
CA PRO A 317 -1.57 7.25 -20.00
C PRO A 317 -1.15 6.44 -18.77
N ILE A 318 -1.74 6.78 -17.62
CA ILE A 318 -1.60 6.07 -16.34
C ILE A 318 -2.97 6.13 -15.63
N PRO A 319 -3.43 5.04 -14.99
CA PRO A 319 -2.97 3.65 -15.18
C PRO A 319 -3.30 3.14 -16.58
N ARG A 320 -2.81 1.95 -16.91
CA ARG A 320 -2.99 1.33 -18.22
C ARG A 320 -3.81 0.05 -18.09
N CYS A 321 -5.07 0.11 -18.52
CA CYS A 321 -5.96 -1.03 -18.62
C CYS A 321 -6.17 -1.36 -20.10
N TYR A 322 -5.49 -2.39 -20.58
CA TYR A 322 -5.58 -2.80 -21.98
C TYR A 322 -6.74 -3.76 -22.21
N ARG A 323 -7.32 -3.72 -23.41
CA ARG A 323 -8.10 -4.84 -23.90
C ARG A 323 -7.14 -5.98 -24.25
N THR A 324 -7.21 -7.11 -23.54
CA THR A 324 -6.24 -8.20 -23.65
C THR A 324 -6.09 -8.69 -25.09
N SER A 325 -7.21 -8.83 -25.80
CA SER A 325 -7.20 -9.28 -27.21
C SER A 325 -6.52 -8.30 -28.17
N VAL A 326 -6.46 -7.00 -27.84
CA VAL A 326 -5.78 -6.00 -28.66
C VAL A 326 -4.28 -6.09 -28.47
N ILE A 327 -3.79 -6.09 -27.23
CA ILE A 327 -2.34 -6.18 -26.98
C ILE A 327 -1.74 -7.52 -27.43
N GLN A 328 -2.51 -8.61 -27.39
CA GLN A 328 -2.10 -9.89 -27.98
C GLN A 328 -1.96 -9.79 -29.51
N LYS A 329 -2.92 -9.16 -30.20
CA LYS A 329 -2.85 -8.93 -31.66
C LYS A 329 -1.70 -8.01 -32.06
N LEU A 330 -1.30 -7.08 -31.18
CA LEU A 330 -0.16 -6.19 -31.37
C LEU A 330 1.21 -6.86 -31.08
N GLY A 331 1.20 -8.15 -30.75
CA GLY A 331 2.40 -8.94 -30.48
C GLY A 331 3.04 -8.64 -29.12
N GLY A 332 2.29 -8.09 -28.16
CA GLY A 332 2.80 -7.77 -26.83
C GLY A 332 3.83 -6.64 -26.79
N PHE A 333 4.57 -6.60 -25.70
CA PHE A 333 5.55 -5.57 -25.38
C PHE A 333 6.85 -5.81 -26.15
N SER A 334 7.44 -4.74 -26.72
CA SER A 334 8.64 -4.87 -27.54
C SER A 334 9.86 -5.20 -26.68
N LEU A 335 10.72 -6.08 -27.18
CA LEU A 335 12.05 -6.36 -26.63
C LEU A 335 13.18 -5.90 -27.58
N ALA A 336 12.81 -5.32 -28.73
CA ALA A 336 13.73 -5.06 -29.83
C ALA A 336 14.50 -3.74 -29.70
N ASP A 337 14.18 -2.91 -28.70
CA ASP A 337 14.86 -1.64 -28.49
C ASP A 337 16.26 -1.80 -27.87
N SER A 338 17.04 -0.72 -27.88
CA SER A 338 18.42 -0.68 -27.36
C SER A 338 18.54 -0.89 -25.84
N SER A 339 17.42 -0.86 -25.11
CA SER A 339 17.34 -1.23 -23.69
C SER A 339 16.85 -2.66 -23.45
N PHE A 340 16.57 -3.42 -24.51
CA PHE A 340 15.98 -4.76 -24.48
C PHE A 340 14.66 -4.81 -23.69
N GLY A 341 13.81 -3.78 -23.85
CA GLY A 341 12.52 -3.69 -23.16
C GLY A 341 12.61 -3.39 -21.66
N ARG A 342 13.75 -2.87 -21.19
CA ARG A 342 13.93 -2.44 -19.79
C ARG A 342 13.39 -1.05 -19.53
N LEU A 343 13.31 -0.21 -20.57
CA LEU A 343 12.87 1.18 -20.48
C LEU A 343 11.84 1.47 -21.56
N TYR A 344 10.86 2.32 -21.22
CA TYR A 344 9.89 2.92 -22.14
C TYR A 344 8.99 1.90 -22.88
N GLU A 345 8.76 0.74 -22.26
CA GLU A 345 7.85 -0.30 -22.77
C GLU A 345 6.42 0.23 -22.88
N ASP A 346 6.04 1.11 -21.95
CA ASP A 346 4.76 1.81 -21.90
C ASP A 346 4.63 2.82 -23.05
N VAL A 347 5.70 3.56 -23.38
CA VAL A 347 5.75 4.47 -24.53
C VAL A 347 5.61 3.69 -25.83
N ALA A 348 6.41 2.63 -26.02
CA ALA A 348 6.35 1.77 -27.20
C ALA A 348 4.95 1.18 -27.41
N MET A 349 4.35 0.64 -26.35
CA MET A 349 3.00 0.07 -26.42
C MET A 349 1.95 1.15 -26.72
N THR A 350 2.07 2.33 -26.09
CA THR A 350 1.16 3.46 -26.36
C THR A 350 1.20 3.87 -27.83
N ILE A 351 2.38 3.92 -28.44
CA ILE A 351 2.56 4.20 -29.87
C ILE A 351 1.85 3.15 -30.72
N LYS A 352 2.06 1.85 -30.45
CA LYS A 352 1.37 0.76 -31.17
C LYS A 352 -0.14 0.92 -31.12
N ILE A 353 -0.68 1.31 -29.97
CA ILE A 353 -2.12 1.49 -29.77
C ILE A 353 -2.63 2.72 -30.50
N ILE A 354 -1.96 3.88 -30.42
CA ILE A 354 -2.36 5.09 -31.17
C ILE A 354 -2.47 4.81 -32.67
N HIS A 355 -1.57 3.99 -33.22
CA HIS A 355 -1.55 3.68 -34.65
C HIS A 355 -2.59 2.64 -35.10
N LYS A 356 -3.05 1.77 -34.19
CA LYS A 356 -3.84 0.58 -34.55
C LYS A 356 -5.19 0.48 -33.82
N SER A 357 -5.46 1.36 -32.88
CA SER A 357 -6.59 1.30 -31.95
C SER A 357 -6.85 2.69 -31.32
N ARG A 358 -7.78 2.78 -30.38
CA ARG A 358 -8.12 4.01 -29.66
C ARG A 358 -7.78 3.90 -28.17
N ILE A 359 -7.44 5.06 -27.60
CA ILE A 359 -7.22 5.24 -26.18
C ILE A 359 -8.37 6.09 -25.63
N GLU A 360 -9.02 5.61 -24.59
CA GLU A 360 -10.07 6.34 -23.87
C GLU A 360 -9.63 6.62 -22.44
N ARG A 361 -10.24 7.64 -21.81
CA ARG A 361 -9.87 8.07 -20.47
C ARG A 361 -11.06 8.40 -19.58
N LEU A 362 -11.07 7.80 -18.40
CA LEU A 362 -12.03 8.07 -17.33
C LEU A 362 -11.62 9.30 -16.51
N GLN A 363 -12.61 10.08 -16.08
CA GLN A 363 -12.43 11.26 -15.22
C GLN A 363 -12.60 10.91 -13.73
N GLN A 364 -12.05 9.77 -13.31
CA GLN A 364 -12.09 9.27 -11.93
C GLN A 364 -10.69 8.80 -11.51
N PRO A 365 -10.21 9.12 -10.29
CA PRO A 365 -8.92 8.64 -9.81
C PRO A 365 -9.04 7.18 -9.35
N LEU A 366 -8.54 6.24 -10.15
CA LEU A 366 -8.64 4.79 -9.88
C LEU A 366 -7.29 4.14 -9.53
N TYR A 367 -6.26 4.96 -9.33
CA TYR A 367 -4.88 4.53 -9.15
C TYR A 367 -4.14 5.52 -8.27
N HIS A 368 -3.14 5.03 -7.56
CA HIS A 368 -2.29 5.83 -6.69
C HIS A 368 -0.84 5.65 -7.12
N ARG A 369 -0.28 6.72 -7.66
CA ARG A 369 1.07 6.75 -8.21
C ARG A 369 2.05 7.38 -7.23
N VAL A 370 3.14 6.70 -6.93
CA VAL A 370 4.22 7.18 -6.06
C VAL A 370 5.41 7.68 -6.87
N ILE A 371 5.74 8.95 -6.71
CA ILE A 371 6.93 9.56 -7.30
C ILE A 371 8.06 9.57 -6.27
N ARG A 372 9.19 8.95 -6.63
CA ARG A 372 10.42 8.96 -5.83
C ARG A 372 11.61 9.42 -6.65
N ARG A 373 12.66 9.87 -5.96
CA ARG A 373 13.89 10.31 -6.62
C ARG A 373 14.56 9.19 -7.42
N ALA A 374 14.41 7.96 -6.95
CA ALA A 374 14.97 6.75 -7.57
C ALA A 374 14.03 6.08 -8.59
N SER A 375 12.86 6.67 -8.91
CA SER A 375 11.97 6.10 -9.92
C SER A 375 12.73 5.97 -11.24
N VAL A 376 12.51 4.87 -11.96
CA VAL A 376 13.16 4.61 -13.27
C VAL A 376 12.99 5.81 -14.21
N SER A 377 11.79 6.39 -14.24
CA SER A 377 11.48 7.60 -15.03
C SER A 377 12.31 8.83 -14.67
N GLN A 378 12.79 8.95 -13.43
CA GLN A 378 13.65 10.05 -12.97
C GLN A 378 15.13 9.76 -13.24
N VAL A 379 15.56 8.53 -12.96
CA VAL A 379 16.97 8.10 -13.11
C VAL A 379 17.37 8.09 -14.59
N TYR A 380 16.48 7.59 -15.45
CA TYR A 380 16.75 7.41 -16.87
C TYR A 380 16.16 8.52 -17.74
N ALA A 381 15.70 9.65 -17.19
CA ALA A 381 15.10 10.73 -17.98
C ALA A 381 15.98 11.18 -19.18
N ARG A 382 17.31 11.14 -19.03
CA ARG A 382 18.28 11.49 -20.10
C ARG A 382 18.45 10.40 -21.17
N ALA A 383 18.07 9.16 -20.89
CA ALA A 383 18.12 8.06 -21.85
C ALA A 383 16.96 8.11 -22.86
N TYR A 384 15.89 8.88 -22.55
CA TYR A 384 14.69 8.94 -23.38
C TYR A 384 14.99 9.45 -24.78
N GLN A 385 15.74 10.56 -24.92
CA GLN A 385 16.04 11.13 -26.23
C GLN A 385 16.78 10.15 -27.15
N LYS A 386 17.74 9.40 -26.58
CA LYS A 386 18.45 8.36 -27.33
C LYS A 386 17.51 7.23 -27.75
N TRP A 387 16.73 6.71 -26.80
CA TRP A 387 15.73 5.69 -27.11
C TRP A 387 14.73 6.16 -28.17
N ALA A 388 14.27 7.41 -28.08
CA ALA A 388 13.32 8.00 -29.01
C ALA A 388 13.90 8.19 -30.42
N GLN A 389 15.19 8.51 -30.55
CA GLN A 389 15.87 8.55 -31.84
C GLN A 389 15.93 7.17 -32.51
N ASP A 390 16.16 6.12 -31.71
CA ASP A 390 16.28 4.76 -32.21
C ASP A 390 14.92 4.11 -32.55
N ASN A 391 13.82 4.57 -31.92
CA ASN A 391 12.53 3.85 -31.92
C ASN A 391 11.33 4.67 -32.40
N LEU A 392 11.41 6.01 -32.47
CA LEU A 392 10.35 6.82 -33.07
C LEU A 392 10.66 7.06 -34.55
N GLU A 393 9.76 6.64 -35.43
CA GLU A 393 9.72 7.12 -36.81
C GLU A 393 9.42 8.63 -36.84
N GLU A 394 9.82 9.33 -37.91
CA GLU A 394 9.65 10.79 -38.05
C GLU A 394 8.19 11.26 -38.10
#